data_AF-A0A816QPW4-F1
#
_entry.id   AF-A0A816QPW4-F1
#
_cell.length_a   1.000
_cell.length_b   1.000
_cell.length_c   1.000
_cell.angle_alpha   90.00
_cell.angle_beta   90.00
_cell.angle_gamma   90.00
#
_symmetry.space_group_name_H-M   'P 1'
#
loop_
_entity.id
_entity.type
_entity.pdbx_description
1 polymer ?
#
loop_
_entity_poly.entity_id
_entity_poly.type
_entity_poly.pdbx_seq_one_letter_code
_entity_poly.pdbx_strand_id
1 'polypeptide(L)'
;MDSMHTNELDHSDVVKLFQSQIGRYTRVARGSGASIQDVKDLLAQYSKFSKVIKMMSGMNDPLQPGGTLDLSSMMQQFQQCGLPTDLVKMFGGFK
;
A
#
# COMPACT_ATOMS: atom_id res chain seq x y z
N MET A 1 9.58 7.86 7.53
CA MET A 1 8.20 8.29 7.89
C MET A 1 8.19 8.90 9.29
N ASP A 2 9.32 9.43 9.74
CA ASP A 2 9.61 9.67 11.16
C ASP A 2 8.90 10.91 11.72
N SER A 3 8.32 11.74 10.84
CA SER A 3 7.48 12.90 11.19
C SER A 3 6.00 12.56 11.32
N MET A 4 5.60 11.30 11.14
CA MET A 4 4.25 10.80 11.39
C MET A 4 4.12 10.30 12.82
N HIS A 5 2.93 10.46 13.40
CA HIS A 5 2.64 9.93 14.73
C HIS A 5 2.24 8.44 14.65
N THR A 6 2.41 7.69 15.74
CA THR A 6 2.05 6.27 15.81
C THR A 6 0.61 5.99 15.37
N ASN A 7 -0.33 6.85 15.77
CA ASN A 7 -1.74 6.73 15.35
C ASN A 7 -1.98 6.92 13.85
N GLU A 8 -1.09 7.62 13.14
CA GLU A 8 -1.14 7.76 11.68
C GLU A 8 -0.56 6.54 10.98
N LEU A 9 0.47 5.93 11.57
CA LEU A 9 1.12 4.73 11.06
C LEU A 9 0.25 3.48 11.21
N ASP A 10 -0.50 3.39 12.31
CA ASP A 10 -1.38 2.24 12.60
C ASP A 10 -2.76 2.36 11.92
N HIS A 11 -3.05 3.50 11.27
CA HIS A 11 -4.36 3.72 10.68
C HIS A 11 -4.53 2.92 9.39
N SER A 12 -5.58 2.10 9.33
CA SER A 12 -5.86 1.19 8.21
C SER A 12 -6.07 1.90 6.86
N ASP A 13 -6.53 3.15 6.90
CA ASP A 13 -6.65 4.05 5.75
C ASP A 13 -6.08 5.44 6.07
N VAL A 14 -4.74 5.51 6.10
CA VAL A 14 -4.00 6.74 6.40
C VAL A 14 -4.29 7.88 5.40
N VAL A 15 -4.62 7.54 4.14
CA VAL A 15 -4.93 8.54 3.10
C VAL A 15 -6.21 9.28 3.47
N LYS A 16 -7.27 8.56 3.85
CA LYS A 16 -8.53 9.15 4.28
C LYS A 16 -8.37 9.99 5.55
N LEU A 17 -7.56 9.52 6.51
CA LEU A 17 -7.25 10.26 7.73
C LEU A 17 -6.63 11.63 7.40
N PHE A 18 -5.64 11.67 6.52
CA PHE A 18 -4.96 12.91 6.15
C PHE A 18 -5.84 13.84 5.31
N GLN A 19 -6.72 13.29 4.45
CA GLN A 19 -7.71 14.09 3.72
C GLN A 19 -8.71 14.78 4.66
N SER A 20 -9.11 14.12 5.76
CA SER A 20 -10.02 14.71 6.75
C SER A 20 -9.39 15.86 7.55
N GLN A 21 -8.05 15.85 7.68
CA GLN A 21 -7.31 16.80 8.50
C GLN A 21 -6.08 17.30 7.74
N ILE A 22 -6.31 18.27 6.86
CA ILE A 22 -5.30 18.82 5.94
C ILE A 22 -4.02 19.27 6.68
N GLY A 23 -4.14 19.74 7.92
CA GLY A 23 -3.00 20.15 8.76
C GLY A 23 -1.95 19.06 8.99
N ARG A 24 -2.31 17.77 8.87
CA ARG A 24 -1.37 16.65 8.98
C ARG A 24 -0.34 16.65 7.85
N TYR A 25 -0.76 16.93 6.61
CA TYR A 25 0.16 17.06 5.47
C TYR A 25 1.21 18.15 5.73
N THR A 26 0.76 19.33 6.18
CA THR A 26 1.64 20.46 6.46
C THR A 26 2.64 20.15 7.56
N ARG A 27 2.20 19.47 8.64
CA ARG A 27 3.07 19.10 9.76
C ARG A 27 4.14 18.10 9.33
N VAL A 28 3.75 17.05 8.63
CA VAL A 28 4.68 16.01 8.15
C VAL A 28 5.69 16.62 7.17
N ALA A 29 5.21 17.38 6.18
CA ALA A 29 6.06 18.05 5.20
C ALA A 29 7.10 18.96 5.87
N ARG A 30 6.69 19.78 6.85
CA ARG A 30 7.59 20.63 7.63
C ARG A 30 8.59 19.83 8.46
N GLY A 31 8.14 18.77 9.14
CA GLY A 31 9.00 17.96 10.00
C GLY A 31 10.03 17.14 9.23
N SER A 32 9.73 16.77 7.97
CA SER A 32 10.62 15.98 7.13
C SER A 32 11.41 16.81 6.11
N GLY A 33 11.17 18.12 6.02
CA GLY A 33 11.75 18.99 4.99
C GLY A 33 11.28 18.68 3.55
N ALA A 34 10.18 17.95 3.39
CA ALA A 34 9.63 17.57 2.08
C ALA A 34 8.50 18.51 1.65
N SER A 35 8.09 18.48 0.39
CA SER A 35 6.90 19.22 -0.04
C SER A 35 5.61 18.49 0.37
N ILE A 36 4.51 19.23 0.47
CA ILE A 36 3.18 18.64 0.72
C ILE A 36 2.81 17.63 -0.37
N GLN A 37 3.25 17.87 -1.61
CA GLN A 37 2.98 16.97 -2.73
C GLN A 37 3.71 15.64 -2.56
N ASP A 38 4.98 15.66 -2.14
CA ASP A 38 5.75 14.45 -1.87
C ASP A 38 5.10 13.59 -0.78
N VAL A 39 4.54 14.22 0.26
CA VAL A 39 3.81 13.50 1.32
C VAL A 39 2.54 12.86 0.77
N LYS A 40 1.79 13.54 -0.11
CA LYS A 40 0.60 12.96 -0.75
C LYS A 40 0.96 11.75 -1.61
N ASP A 41 2.02 11.87 -2.41
CA ASP A 41 2.47 10.81 -3.30
C ASP A 41 3.00 9.60 -2.52
N LEU A 42 3.74 9.84 -1.44
CA LEU A 42 4.19 8.80 -0.51
C LEU A 42 3.01 8.02 0.09
N LEU A 43 1.97 8.72 0.58
CA LEU A 43 0.79 8.07 1.15
C LEU A 43 -0.01 7.30 0.09
N ALA A 44 -0.11 7.81 -1.13
CA ALA A 44 -0.76 7.12 -2.23
C ALA A 44 -0.02 5.83 -2.62
N GLN A 45 1.32 5.85 -2.65
CA GLN A 45 2.15 4.67 -2.88
C GLN A 45 2.01 3.65 -1.75
N TYR A 46 2.05 4.12 -0.49
CA TYR A 46 1.86 3.26 0.67
C TYR A 46 0.50 2.55 0.66
N SER A 47 -0.59 3.26 0.31
CA SER A 47 -1.93 2.65 0.20
C SER A 47 -1.97 1.52 -0.83
N LYS A 48 -1.27 1.67 -1.96
CA LYS A 48 -1.14 0.61 -2.98
C LYS A 48 -0.39 -0.59 -2.43
N PHE A 49 0.73 -0.36 -1.74
CA PHE A 49 1.56 -1.41 -1.17
C PHE A 49 0.85 -2.18 -0.04
N SER A 50 0.07 -1.49 0.81
CA SER A 50 -0.75 -2.12 1.85
C SER A 50 -1.74 -3.14 1.27
N LYS A 51 -2.35 -2.85 0.11
CA LYS A 51 -3.26 -3.79 -0.56
C LYS A 51 -2.51 -5.05 -1.04
N VAL A 52 -1.32 -4.87 -1.60
CA VAL A 52 -0.46 -5.98 -2.04
C VAL A 52 -0.04 -6.87 -0.87
N ILE A 53 0.46 -6.27 0.22
CA ILE A 53 0.85 -7.03 1.41
C ILE A 53 -0.36 -7.78 2.00
N LYS A 54 -1.53 -7.16 2.07
CA LYS A 54 -2.74 -7.83 2.58
C LYS A 54 -3.13 -9.03 1.71
N MET A 55 -3.06 -8.91 0.39
CA MET A 55 -3.31 -10.03 -0.52
C MET A 55 -2.30 -11.17 -0.31
N MET A 56 -1.01 -10.84 -0.21
CA MET A 56 0.03 -11.85 0.00
C MET A 56 -0.02 -12.46 1.41
N SER A 57 -0.34 -11.68 2.45
CA SER A 57 -0.43 -12.14 3.83
C SER A 57 -1.68 -12.99 4.10
N GLY A 58 -2.81 -12.68 3.46
CA GLY A 58 -4.04 -13.47 3.56
C GLY A 58 -3.98 -14.80 2.79
N MET A 59 -3.00 -14.96 1.92
CA MET A 59 -2.82 -16.14 1.07
C MET A 59 -1.90 -17.21 1.67
N ASN A 60 -1.31 -16.94 2.85
CA ASN A 60 -0.50 -17.90 3.61
C ASN A 60 -1.33 -18.75 4.58
N ASP A 61 -2.66 -18.80 4.45
CA ASP A 61 -3.49 -19.72 5.20
C ASP A 61 -3.77 -21.00 4.37
N PRO A 62 -2.96 -22.08 4.54
CA PRO A 62 -3.19 -23.35 3.87
C PRO A 62 -4.48 -24.07 4.31
N LEU A 63 -5.26 -23.52 5.25
CA LEU A 63 -6.50 -24.12 5.74
C LEU A 63 -7.76 -23.59 5.03
N GLN A 64 -7.63 -22.61 4.13
CA GLN A 64 -8.77 -22.16 3.31
C GLN A 64 -8.98 -23.09 2.10
N PRO A 65 -10.22 -23.59 1.86
CA PRO A 65 -10.52 -24.41 0.69
C PRO A 65 -10.26 -23.61 -0.59
N GLY A 66 -9.20 -23.96 -1.33
CA GLY A 66 -8.69 -23.19 -2.48
C GLY A 66 -7.20 -22.84 -2.43
N GLY A 67 -6.43 -23.38 -1.47
CA GLY A 67 -4.98 -23.22 -1.30
C GLY A 67 -4.09 -23.80 -2.42
N THR A 68 -4.45 -23.58 -3.69
CA THR A 68 -3.50 -23.57 -4.79
C THR A 68 -3.20 -22.11 -5.09
N LEU A 69 -1.92 -21.72 -5.06
CA LEU A 69 -1.42 -20.43 -5.51
C LEU A 69 -1.68 -20.30 -7.03
N ASP A 70 -2.93 -20.07 -7.43
CA ASP A 70 -3.27 -19.89 -8.83
C ASP A 70 -2.87 -18.47 -9.24
N LEU A 71 -1.74 -18.42 -9.93
CA LEU A 71 -1.15 -17.18 -10.44
C LEU A 71 -2.13 -16.41 -11.34
N SER A 72 -3.10 -17.10 -11.97
CA SER A 72 -4.16 -16.47 -12.77
C SER A 72 -5.14 -15.67 -11.90
N SER A 73 -5.59 -16.22 -10.78
CA SER A 73 -6.48 -15.52 -9.85
C SER A 73 -5.77 -14.32 -9.23
N MET A 74 -4.47 -14.46 -8.90
CA MET A 74 -3.64 -13.32 -8.50
C MET A 74 -3.57 -12.26 -9.59
N MET A 75 -3.18 -12.62 -10.81
CA MET A 75 -3.11 -11.66 -11.94
C MET A 75 -4.41 -10.92 -12.15
N GLN A 76 -5.55 -11.61 -12.06
CA GLN A 76 -6.86 -11.00 -12.20
C GLN A 76 -7.20 -10.04 -11.05
N GLN A 77 -6.81 -10.36 -9.81
CA GLN A 77 -7.02 -9.49 -8.65
C GLN A 77 -6.06 -8.29 -8.64
N PHE A 78 -4.81 -8.48 -9.08
CA PHE A 78 -3.82 -7.43 -9.28
C PHE A 78 -4.24 -6.45 -10.39
N GLN A 79 -4.80 -6.97 -11.49
CA GLN A 79 -5.41 -6.14 -12.54
C GLN A 79 -6.61 -5.35 -12.03
N GLN A 80 -7.48 -5.95 -11.21
CA GLN A 80 -8.66 -5.27 -10.64
C GLN A 80 -8.30 -4.18 -9.63
N CYS A 81 -7.18 -4.30 -8.91
CA CYS A 81 -6.76 -3.29 -7.93
C CYS A 81 -5.97 -2.11 -8.54
N GLY A 82 -5.76 -2.11 -9.87
CA GLY A 82 -5.06 -1.03 -10.57
C GLY A 82 -3.58 -0.91 -10.19
N LEU A 83 -2.96 -2.02 -9.78
CA LEU A 83 -1.52 -2.05 -9.52
C LEU A 83 -0.78 -2.06 -10.86
N PRO A 84 0.26 -1.23 -11.04
CA PRO A 84 1.01 -1.22 -12.27
C PRO A 84 1.65 -2.59 -12.49
N THR A 85 1.55 -3.09 -13.72
CA THR A 85 2.09 -4.37 -14.20
C THR A 85 3.59 -4.54 -13.92
N ASP A 86 4.29 -3.46 -13.60
CA ASP A 86 5.70 -3.45 -13.22
C ASP A 86 6.00 -4.19 -11.91
N LEU A 87 5.07 -4.21 -10.94
CA LEU A 87 5.24 -5.02 -9.72
C LEU A 87 5.08 -6.52 -9.99
N VAL A 88 4.20 -6.88 -10.92
CA VAL A 88 4.04 -8.27 -11.38
C VAL A 88 5.31 -8.75 -12.10
N LYS A 89 5.94 -7.87 -12.90
CA LYS A 89 7.22 -8.16 -13.56
C LYS A 89 8.39 -8.27 -12.57
N MET A 90 8.40 -7.49 -11.47
CA MET A 90 9.43 -7.61 -10.43
C MET A 90 9.31 -8.91 -9.61
N PHE A 91 8.10 -9.44 -9.40
CA PHE A 91 7.90 -10.71 -8.68
C PHE A 91 7.93 -11.96 -9.59
N GLY A 92 7.73 -11.81 -10.91
CA GLY A 92 7.78 -12.89 -11.90
C GLY A 92 9.13 -13.07 -12.61
N GLY A 93 10.16 -12.30 -12.23
CA GLY A 93 11.50 -12.33 -12.82
C GLY A 93 12.40 -13.45 -12.29
N PHE A 94 11.96 -14.71 -12.37
CA PHE A 94 12.85 -15.87 -12.33
C PHE A 94 12.79 -16.58 -13.68
N LYS A 95 13.71 -16.22 -14.58
CA LYS A 95 14.20 -17.12 -15.62
C LYS A 95 15.65 -16.79 -15.92
#